data_AF-A0A8J6TN17-F1
#
_entry.id   AF-A0A8J6TN17-F1
#
_cell.length_a   1.000
_cell.length_b   1.000
_cell.length_c   1.000
_cell.angle_alpha   90.00
_cell.angle_beta   90.00
_cell.angle_gamma   90.00
#
_symmetry.space_group_name_H-M   'P 1'
#
loop_
_entity.id
_entity.type
_entity.pdbx_description
1 polymer ?
#
loop_
_entity_poly.entity_id
_entity_poly.type
_entity_poly.pdbx_seq_one_letter_code
_entity_poly.pdbx_strand_id
1 'polypeptide(L)'
;MEKETFFKYWEVIFLPKISELNRKTNNAVYLQDEKVGLVWQEFEKLNQSVLKKIENPIEQKDRHKVASVLAGALLKIEPLFYPKDAEDPLVFLANEILAFHGSLGIVRSIRIKCAHEEKDSVVETILKKNFIFPPCPPPYEDYLLHIYKSLHYSKINTSFDIFLFAHILFLIESYTILQAKSQIMEKIHG
;
A
#
# COMPACT_ATOMS: atom_id res chain seq x y z
N MET A 1 -11.93 7.88 5.45
CA MET A 1 -12.51 6.81 4.60
C MET A 1 -13.75 6.28 5.30
N GLU A 2 -14.85 6.16 4.58
CA GLU A 2 -16.09 5.57 5.10
C GLU A 2 -16.08 4.04 4.98
N LYS A 3 -16.92 3.36 5.77
CA LYS A 3 -16.97 1.89 5.83
C LYS A 3 -17.27 1.28 4.45
N GLU A 4 -18.21 1.85 3.71
CA GLU A 4 -18.56 1.41 2.36
C GLU A 4 -17.38 1.54 1.38
N THR A 5 -16.63 2.63 1.49
CA THR A 5 -15.42 2.84 0.68
C THR A 5 -14.34 1.80 1.03
N PHE A 6 -14.20 1.45 2.32
CA PHE A 6 -13.28 0.40 2.75
C PHE A 6 -13.63 -0.95 2.11
N PHE A 7 -14.89 -1.38 2.16
CA PHE A 7 -15.30 -2.66 1.56
C PHE A 7 -15.16 -2.67 0.04
N LYS A 8 -15.47 -1.54 -0.62
CA LYS A 8 -15.19 -1.39 -2.05
C LYS A 8 -13.69 -1.55 -2.36
N TYR A 9 -12.82 -0.92 -1.56
CA TYR A 9 -11.38 -1.11 -1.71
C TYR A 9 -10.97 -2.56 -1.41
N TRP A 10 -11.56 -3.19 -0.41
CA TRP A 10 -11.35 -4.61 -0.10
C TRP A 10 -11.56 -5.48 -1.34
N GLU A 11 -12.69 -5.30 -2.00
CA GLU A 11 -13.06 -6.07 -3.20
C GLU A 11 -12.16 -5.79 -4.40
N VAL A 12 -11.83 -4.53 -4.67
CA VAL A 12 -11.15 -4.15 -5.93
C VAL A 12 -9.62 -4.10 -5.83
N ILE A 13 -9.07 -4.00 -4.62
CA ILE A 13 -7.62 -3.90 -4.38
C ILE A 13 -7.11 -5.14 -3.65
N PHE A 14 -7.73 -5.48 -2.52
CA PHE A 14 -7.20 -6.50 -1.62
C PHE A 14 -7.48 -7.92 -2.11
N LEU A 15 -8.73 -8.27 -2.42
CA LEU A 15 -9.08 -9.62 -2.89
C LEU A 15 -8.30 -10.07 -4.13
N PRO A 16 -8.08 -9.23 -5.17
CA PRO A 16 -7.24 -9.61 -6.30
C PRO A 16 -5.79 -9.89 -5.88
N LYS A 17 -5.25 -9.09 -4.95
CA LYS A 17 -3.89 -9.27 -4.45
C LYS A 17 -3.74 -10.55 -3.62
N ILE A 18 -4.74 -10.86 -2.80
CA ILE A 18 -4.78 -12.10 -2.01
C ILE A 18 -4.86 -13.31 -2.94
N SER A 19 -5.72 -13.25 -3.96
CA SER A 19 -5.82 -14.30 -4.98
C SER A 19 -4.49 -14.51 -5.73
N GLU A 20 -3.79 -13.42 -6.07
CA GLU A 20 -2.46 -13.47 -6.68
C GLU A 20 -1.43 -14.13 -5.76
N LEU A 21 -1.41 -13.76 -4.48
CA LEU A 21 -0.51 -14.32 -3.47
C LEU A 21 -0.78 -15.79 -3.23
N ASN A 22 -2.04 -16.18 -3.06
CA ASN A 22 -2.46 -17.57 -2.89
C ASN A 22 -1.98 -18.43 -4.07
N ARG A 23 -2.15 -17.96 -5.31
CA ARG A 23 -1.63 -18.66 -6.51
C ARG A 23 -0.11 -18.76 -6.52
N LYS A 24 0.60 -17.68 -6.18
CA LYS A 24 2.08 -17.63 -6.18
C LYS A 24 2.71 -18.50 -5.10
N THR A 25 1.98 -18.76 -4.02
CA THR A 25 2.43 -19.52 -2.86
C THR A 25 1.88 -20.96 -2.84
N ASN A 26 1.41 -21.48 -3.98
CA ASN A 26 0.82 -22.82 -4.08
C ASN A 26 -0.28 -23.08 -3.04
N ASN A 27 -1.14 -22.08 -2.82
CA ASN A 27 -2.23 -22.08 -1.84
C ASN A 27 -1.80 -22.11 -0.36
N ALA A 28 -0.54 -21.78 -0.04
CA ALA A 28 -0.06 -21.72 1.35
C ALA A 28 -0.59 -20.51 2.14
N VAL A 29 -1.00 -19.44 1.44
CA VAL A 29 -1.53 -18.21 2.06
C VAL A 29 -3.04 -18.14 1.84
N TYR A 30 -3.84 -18.00 2.91
CA TYR A 30 -5.30 -17.86 2.79
C TYR A 30 -5.86 -16.75 3.66
N LEU A 31 -6.99 -16.19 3.24
CA LEU A 31 -7.72 -15.15 3.96
C LEU A 31 -8.51 -15.76 5.12
N GLN A 32 -8.45 -15.10 6.28
CA GLN A 32 -9.35 -15.31 7.40
C GLN A 32 -10.47 -14.26 7.29
N ASP A 33 -11.61 -14.62 6.70
CA ASP A 33 -12.70 -13.69 6.38
C ASP A 33 -13.25 -12.96 7.61
N GLU A 34 -13.26 -13.64 8.76
CA GLU A 34 -13.68 -13.07 10.04
C GLU A 34 -12.80 -11.90 10.49
N LYS A 35 -11.54 -11.85 10.03
CA LYS A 35 -10.61 -10.77 10.37
C LYS A 35 -10.83 -9.50 9.55
N VAL A 36 -11.55 -9.54 8.43
CA VAL A 36 -11.79 -8.35 7.59
C VAL A 36 -12.53 -7.26 8.38
N GLY A 37 -13.52 -7.65 9.17
CA GLY A 37 -14.22 -6.73 10.07
C GLY A 37 -13.31 -6.13 11.14
N LEU A 38 -12.36 -6.92 11.65
CA LEU A 38 -11.37 -6.47 12.64
C LEU A 38 -10.38 -5.47 12.03
N VAL A 39 -9.97 -5.65 10.77
CA VAL A 39 -9.15 -4.67 10.04
C VAL A 39 -9.86 -3.33 9.97
N TRP A 40 -11.16 -3.30 9.64
CA TRP A 40 -11.95 -2.06 9.63
C TRP A 40 -11.99 -1.40 11.01
N GLN A 41 -12.27 -2.16 12.08
CA GLN A 41 -12.33 -1.63 13.44
C GLN A 41 -10.99 -1.03 13.88
N GLU A 42 -9.87 -1.72 13.61
CA GLU A 42 -8.55 -1.20 13.94
C GLU A 42 -8.17 0.01 13.08
N PHE A 43 -8.54 0.02 11.79
CA PHE A 43 -8.39 1.21 10.93
C PHE A 43 -9.13 2.41 11.53
N GLU A 44 -10.40 2.23 11.94
CA GLU A 44 -11.21 3.31 12.49
C GLU A 44 -10.60 3.85 13.79
N LYS A 45 -10.15 2.94 14.67
CA LYS A 45 -9.45 3.30 15.91
C LYS A 45 -8.18 4.11 15.63
N LEU A 46 -7.31 3.63 14.74
CA LEU A 46 -6.08 4.32 14.38
C LEU A 46 -6.38 5.68 13.73
N ASN A 47 -7.34 5.74 12.80
CA ASN A 47 -7.79 6.95 12.14
C ASN A 47 -8.30 8.01 13.14
N GLN A 48 -9.08 7.61 14.14
CA GLN A 48 -9.51 8.50 15.23
C GLN A 48 -8.34 8.98 16.09
N SER A 49 -7.39 8.08 16.41
CA SER A 49 -6.28 8.41 17.30
C SER A 49 -5.16 9.24 16.65
N VAL A 50 -5.03 9.19 15.32
CA VAL A 50 -3.93 9.79 14.56
C VAL A 50 -4.42 10.92 13.65
N LEU A 51 -5.33 10.64 12.71
CA LEU A 51 -5.71 11.64 11.69
C LEU A 51 -6.73 12.65 12.21
N LYS A 52 -7.67 12.25 13.06
CA LYS A 52 -8.65 13.19 13.63
C LYS A 52 -8.05 14.23 14.59
N LYS A 53 -6.81 14.03 15.03
CA LYS A 53 -6.06 15.01 15.85
C LYS A 53 -5.35 16.08 15.03
N ILE A 54 -5.25 15.92 13.72
CA ILE A 54 -4.64 16.90 12.82
C ILE A 54 -5.60 18.07 12.66
N GLU A 55 -5.16 19.28 13.02
CA GLU A 55 -5.96 20.50 12.96
C GLU A 55 -6.31 20.91 11.52
N ASN A 56 -5.37 20.74 10.59
CA ASN A 56 -5.55 21.07 9.19
C ASN A 56 -6.42 20.01 8.47
N PRO A 57 -7.63 20.36 7.99
CA PRO A 57 -8.53 19.40 7.34
C PRO A 57 -8.01 18.82 6.02
N ILE A 58 -7.12 19.56 5.32
CA ILE A 58 -6.49 19.08 4.08
C ILE A 58 -5.49 17.98 4.44
N GLU A 59 -4.63 18.24 5.42
CA GLU A 59 -3.63 17.27 5.89
C GLU A 59 -4.25 16.06 6.58
N GLN A 60 -5.43 16.21 7.16
CA GLN A 60 -6.22 15.12 7.72
C GLN A 60 -6.73 14.16 6.64
N LYS A 61 -6.99 14.66 5.43
CA LYS A 61 -7.50 13.88 4.28
C LYS A 61 -6.38 13.45 3.33
N ASP A 62 -5.12 13.61 3.71
CA ASP A 62 -4.00 13.17 2.89
C ASP A 62 -4.08 11.67 2.60
N ARG A 63 -4.04 11.32 1.30
CA ARG A 63 -4.21 9.95 0.81
C ARG A 63 -3.13 9.00 1.33
N HIS A 64 -1.90 9.47 1.52
CA HIS A 64 -0.79 8.66 1.99
C HIS A 64 -0.95 8.34 3.47
N LYS A 65 -1.39 9.32 4.27
CA LYS A 65 -1.74 9.10 5.68
C LYS A 65 -2.89 8.12 5.84
N VAL A 66 -3.96 8.25 5.04
CA VAL A 66 -5.09 7.30 5.05
C VAL A 66 -4.65 5.89 4.70
N ALA A 67 -3.86 5.74 3.61
CA ALA A 67 -3.32 4.45 3.21
C ALA A 67 -2.39 3.85 4.28
N SER A 68 -1.54 4.69 4.89
CA SER A 68 -0.63 4.28 5.96
C SER A 68 -1.33 3.81 7.24
N VAL A 69 -2.41 4.49 7.64
CA VAL A 69 -3.25 4.04 8.76
C VAL A 69 -3.83 2.65 8.47
N LEU A 70 -4.28 2.40 7.23
CA LEU A 70 -4.79 1.08 6.86
C LEU A 70 -3.69 0.02 6.82
N ALA A 71 -2.48 0.37 6.38
CA ALA A 71 -1.32 -0.51 6.47
C ALA A 71 -1.07 -0.94 7.93
N GLY A 72 -1.09 0.02 8.86
CA GLY A 72 -0.95 -0.27 10.29
C GLY A 72 -2.03 -1.22 10.83
N ALA A 73 -3.28 -1.04 10.40
CA ALA A 73 -4.38 -1.94 10.76
C ALA A 73 -4.16 -3.36 10.21
N LEU A 74 -3.74 -3.49 8.95
CA LEU A 74 -3.45 -4.78 8.31
C LEU A 74 -2.30 -5.51 8.99
N LEU A 75 -1.20 -4.82 9.30
CA LEU A 75 -0.05 -5.39 9.99
C LEU A 75 -0.39 -5.86 11.40
N LYS A 76 -1.33 -5.18 12.06
CA LYS A 76 -1.74 -5.54 13.42
C LYS A 76 -2.71 -6.71 13.47
N ILE A 77 -3.68 -6.75 12.55
CA ILE A 77 -4.73 -7.76 12.56
C ILE A 77 -4.29 -9.05 11.85
N GLU A 78 -3.42 -8.92 10.85
CA GLU A 78 -2.91 -10.04 10.05
C GLU A 78 -4.04 -10.89 9.44
N PRO A 79 -4.79 -10.35 8.47
CA PRO A 79 -5.92 -11.06 7.87
C PRO A 79 -5.52 -12.32 7.11
N LEU A 80 -4.25 -12.45 6.71
CA LEU A 80 -3.75 -13.64 6.03
C LEU A 80 -3.14 -14.62 7.02
N PHE A 81 -3.52 -15.89 6.88
CA PHE A 81 -2.87 -17.01 7.54
C PHE A 81 -1.83 -17.63 6.59
N TYR A 82 -0.75 -18.13 7.18
CA TYR A 82 0.24 -18.97 6.53
C TYR A 82 0.98 -19.86 7.55
N PRO A 83 1.60 -20.97 7.11
CA PRO A 83 2.48 -21.78 7.96
C PRO A 83 3.66 -20.97 8.50
N LYS A 84 3.95 -21.07 9.80
CA LYS A 84 5.01 -20.29 10.46
C LYS A 84 6.42 -20.78 10.15
N ASP A 85 6.54 -22.01 9.70
CA ASP A 85 7.76 -22.71 9.29
C ASP A 85 8.07 -22.51 7.79
N ALA A 86 7.31 -21.67 7.09
CA ALA A 86 7.55 -21.39 5.69
C ALA A 86 8.88 -20.65 5.46
N GLU A 87 9.76 -21.25 4.66
CA GLU A 87 11.03 -20.63 4.26
C GLU A 87 10.85 -19.60 3.13
N ASP A 88 9.77 -19.69 2.36
CA ASP A 88 9.50 -18.78 1.24
C ASP A 88 9.12 -17.37 1.73
N PRO A 89 9.89 -16.32 1.38
CA PRO A 89 9.57 -14.93 1.69
C PRO A 89 8.18 -14.47 1.26
N LEU A 90 7.65 -15.00 0.16
CA LEU A 90 6.30 -14.66 -0.28
C LEU A 90 5.21 -15.20 0.64
N VAL A 91 5.50 -16.28 1.37
CA VAL A 91 4.60 -16.88 2.36
C VAL A 91 4.74 -16.14 3.69
N PHE A 92 5.96 -16.05 4.25
CA PHE A 92 6.13 -15.50 5.60
C PHE A 92 5.93 -13.98 5.69
N LEU A 93 6.01 -13.25 4.57
CA LEU A 93 5.73 -11.80 4.47
C LEU A 93 4.34 -11.49 3.87
N ALA A 94 3.42 -12.45 3.81
CA ALA A 94 2.16 -12.27 3.09
C ALA A 94 1.34 -11.06 3.58
N ASN A 95 1.28 -10.83 4.90
CA ASN A 95 0.55 -9.70 5.46
C ASN A 95 1.23 -8.36 5.15
N GLU A 96 2.56 -8.31 5.15
CA GLU A 96 3.36 -7.14 4.79
C GLU A 96 3.21 -6.80 3.31
N ILE A 97 3.22 -7.81 2.44
CA ILE A 97 2.99 -7.64 1.00
C ILE A 97 1.56 -7.12 0.77
N LEU A 98 0.56 -7.69 1.45
CA LEU A 98 -0.82 -7.21 1.36
C LEU A 98 -0.96 -5.76 1.84
N ALA A 99 -0.36 -5.41 2.98
CA ALA A 99 -0.39 -4.06 3.54
C ALA A 99 0.24 -3.04 2.59
N PHE A 100 1.41 -3.35 2.03
CA PHE A 100 2.09 -2.45 1.09
C PHE A 100 1.33 -2.27 -0.21
N HIS A 101 0.94 -3.36 -0.88
CA HIS A 101 0.23 -3.29 -2.16
C HIS A 101 -1.16 -2.68 -2.00
N GLY A 102 -1.84 -2.99 -0.90
CA GLY A 102 -3.12 -2.37 -0.54
C GLY A 102 -3.02 -0.86 -0.39
N SER A 103 -1.97 -0.40 0.31
CA SER A 103 -1.70 1.03 0.50
C SER A 103 -1.44 1.73 -0.83
N LEU A 104 -0.62 1.15 -1.69
CA LEU A 104 -0.37 1.67 -3.03
C LEU A 104 -1.64 1.71 -3.88
N GLY A 105 -2.48 0.67 -3.81
CA GLY A 105 -3.76 0.63 -4.50
C GLY A 105 -4.71 1.76 -4.10
N ILE A 106 -4.73 2.11 -2.81
CA ILE A 106 -5.51 3.24 -2.29
C ILE A 106 -4.96 4.57 -2.79
N VAL A 107 -3.65 4.80 -2.63
CA VAL A 107 -2.97 6.01 -3.11
C VAL A 107 -3.25 6.21 -4.60
N ARG A 108 -3.09 5.16 -5.40
CA ARG A 108 -3.38 5.14 -6.83
C ARG A 108 -4.83 5.49 -7.14
N SER A 109 -5.78 4.85 -6.46
CA SER A 109 -7.22 5.07 -6.68
C SER A 109 -7.61 6.52 -6.39
N ILE A 110 -7.12 7.09 -5.29
CA ILE A 110 -7.40 8.47 -4.91
C ILE A 110 -6.70 9.43 -5.88
N ARG A 111 -5.43 9.21 -6.23
CA ARG A 111 -4.69 10.14 -7.10
C ARG A 111 -5.22 10.15 -8.53
N ILE A 112 -5.66 9.01 -9.08
CA ILE A 112 -6.35 8.97 -10.38
C ILE A 112 -7.61 9.84 -10.34
N LYS A 113 -8.40 9.75 -9.28
CA LYS A 113 -9.59 10.59 -9.11
C LYS A 113 -9.23 12.08 -9.07
N CYS A 114 -8.21 12.46 -8.29
CA CYS A 114 -7.75 13.85 -8.25
C CYS A 114 -7.23 14.33 -9.62
N ALA A 115 -6.43 13.53 -10.33
CA ALA A 115 -5.92 13.89 -11.65
C ALA A 115 -7.05 14.12 -12.66
N HIS A 116 -8.11 13.30 -12.59
CA HIS A 116 -9.31 13.49 -13.41
C HIS A 116 -10.02 14.81 -13.11
N GLU A 117 -10.21 15.14 -11.83
CA GLU A 117 -10.82 16.41 -11.37
C GLU A 117 -9.96 17.63 -11.75
N GLU A 118 -8.63 17.50 -11.67
CA GLU A 118 -7.63 18.50 -12.06
C GLU A 118 -7.46 18.62 -13.58
N LYS A 119 -8.06 17.72 -14.37
CA LYS A 119 -7.85 17.58 -15.83
C LYS A 119 -6.39 17.32 -16.23
N ASP A 120 -5.62 16.66 -15.38
CA ASP A 120 -4.24 16.21 -15.66
C ASP A 120 -4.25 14.81 -16.30
N SER A 121 -4.50 14.77 -17.62
CA SER A 121 -4.57 13.52 -18.39
C SER A 121 -3.24 12.76 -18.41
N VAL A 122 -2.11 13.45 -18.20
CA VAL A 122 -0.77 12.84 -18.19
C VAL A 122 -0.60 12.01 -16.93
N VAL A 123 -0.86 12.61 -15.76
CA VAL A 123 -0.77 11.89 -14.48
C VAL A 123 -1.81 10.77 -14.41
N GLU A 124 -3.03 11.01 -14.90
CA GLU A 124 -4.06 9.97 -14.96
C GLU A 124 -3.59 8.76 -15.79
N THR A 125 -2.96 8.99 -16.94
CA THR A 125 -2.43 7.92 -17.82
C THR A 125 -1.25 7.19 -17.19
N ILE A 126 -0.33 7.92 -16.54
CA ILE A 126 0.81 7.33 -15.83
C ILE A 126 0.32 6.39 -14.73
N LEU A 127 -0.61 6.86 -13.90
CA LEU A 127 -1.11 6.08 -12.76
C LEU A 127 -2.10 5.01 -13.17
N LYS A 128 -2.63 5.00 -14.40
CA LYS A 128 -3.30 3.81 -14.97
C LYS A 128 -2.34 2.65 -15.27
N LYS A 129 -1.02 2.86 -15.20
CA LYS A 129 0.00 1.81 -15.21
C LYS A 129 0.43 1.45 -13.79
N ASN A 130 1.37 0.50 -13.65
CA ASN A 130 1.93 0.12 -12.35
C ASN A 130 2.86 1.21 -11.80
N PHE A 131 3.05 1.23 -10.49
CA PHE A 131 4.09 2.05 -9.85
C PHE A 131 5.48 1.66 -10.34
N ILE A 132 6.35 2.66 -10.44
CA ILE A 132 7.77 2.47 -10.74
C ILE A 132 8.51 2.56 -9.40
N PHE A 133 9.35 1.57 -9.12
CA PHE A 133 10.16 1.55 -7.91
C PHE A 133 11.58 2.01 -8.19
N PRO A 134 12.24 2.70 -7.26
CA PRO A 134 13.64 3.08 -7.40
C PRO A 134 14.53 1.84 -7.63
N PRO A 135 15.51 1.90 -8.54
CA PRO A 135 16.45 0.81 -8.73
C PRO A 135 17.36 0.67 -7.51
N CYS A 136 17.61 -0.56 -7.09
CA CYS A 136 18.64 -0.89 -6.10
C CYS A 136 19.86 -1.47 -6.83
N PRO A 137 21.04 -0.83 -6.77
CA PRO A 137 22.22 -1.34 -7.46
C PRO A 137 22.73 -2.62 -6.76
N PRO A 138 23.40 -3.54 -7.48
CA PRO A 138 24.10 -4.64 -6.84
C PRO A 138 25.11 -4.14 -5.80
N PRO A 139 25.29 -4.84 -4.66
CA PRO A 139 24.73 -6.15 -4.29
C PRO A 139 23.40 -6.08 -3.52
N TYR A 140 22.72 -4.94 -3.51
CA TYR A 140 21.54 -4.72 -2.67
C TYR A 140 20.30 -5.48 -3.18
N GLU A 141 19.43 -5.87 -2.26
CA GLU A 141 18.16 -6.52 -2.59
C GLU A 141 17.19 -5.56 -3.30
N ASP A 142 16.17 -6.14 -3.96
CA ASP A 142 15.11 -5.39 -4.60
C ASP A 142 14.39 -4.46 -3.60
N TYR A 143 14.04 -3.25 -4.07
CA TYR A 143 13.41 -2.21 -3.26
C TYR A 143 12.18 -2.72 -2.52
N LEU A 144 11.34 -3.54 -3.17
CA LEU A 144 10.12 -4.07 -2.57
C LEU A 144 10.43 -4.98 -1.39
N LEU A 145 11.46 -5.83 -1.52
CA LEU A 145 11.83 -6.75 -0.45
C LEU A 145 12.32 -5.99 0.79
N HIS A 146 13.08 -4.91 0.61
CA HIS A 146 13.47 -4.03 1.71
C HIS A 146 12.25 -3.40 2.41
N ILE A 147 11.24 -2.97 1.65
CA ILE A 147 10.01 -2.45 2.25
C ILE A 147 9.27 -3.55 3.03
N TYR A 148 9.09 -4.74 2.46
CA TYR A 148 8.41 -5.84 3.17
C TYR A 148 9.12 -6.22 4.46
N LYS A 149 10.45 -6.35 4.44
CA LYS A 149 11.26 -6.60 5.64
C LYS A 149 11.15 -5.46 6.64
N SER A 150 11.16 -4.21 6.20
CA SER A 150 11.00 -3.04 7.09
C SER A 150 9.63 -3.03 7.77
N LEU A 151 8.56 -3.36 7.04
CA LEU A 151 7.22 -3.51 7.62
C LEU A 151 7.17 -4.66 8.61
N HIS A 152 7.81 -5.79 8.29
CA HIS A 152 7.89 -6.96 9.16
C HIS A 152 8.59 -6.64 10.49
N TYR A 153 9.75 -5.98 10.44
CA TYR A 153 10.46 -5.56 11.66
C TYR A 153 9.70 -4.51 12.44
N SER A 154 9.05 -3.54 11.77
CA SER A 154 8.21 -2.55 12.43
C SER A 154 7.02 -3.18 13.16
N LYS A 155 6.45 -4.25 12.57
CA LYS A 155 5.40 -5.05 13.19
C LYS A 155 5.90 -5.80 14.43
N ILE A 156 7.01 -6.54 14.31
CA ILE A 156 7.61 -7.29 15.43
C ILE A 156 7.98 -6.36 16.60
N ASN A 157 8.55 -5.20 16.30
CA ASN A 157 8.97 -4.23 17.31
C ASN A 157 7.83 -3.34 17.80
N THR A 158 6.59 -3.53 17.32
CA THR A 158 5.42 -2.69 17.63
C THR A 158 5.67 -1.19 17.37
N SER A 159 6.49 -0.88 16.38
CA SER A 159 7.05 0.45 16.11
C SER A 159 6.64 0.98 14.73
N PHE A 160 5.50 0.54 14.20
CA PHE A 160 5.01 1.04 12.91
C PHE A 160 4.67 2.53 12.98
N ASP A 161 5.43 3.34 12.25
CA ASP A 161 5.24 4.79 12.17
C ASP A 161 4.40 5.16 10.94
N ILE A 162 3.18 5.62 11.21
CA ILE A 162 2.20 6.01 10.20
C ILE A 162 2.71 7.17 9.34
N PHE A 163 3.41 8.15 9.91
CA PHE A 163 3.90 9.31 9.17
C PHE A 163 5.11 8.97 8.32
N LEU A 164 6.04 8.17 8.85
CA LEU A 164 7.16 7.67 8.07
C LEU A 164 6.68 6.87 6.86
N PHE A 165 5.74 5.95 7.07
CA PHE A 165 5.23 5.14 5.97
C PHE A 165 4.39 5.96 4.98
N ALA A 166 3.67 7.00 5.43
CA ALA A 166 3.01 7.94 4.54
C ALA A 166 4.03 8.70 3.65
N HIS A 167 5.18 9.09 4.18
CA HIS A 167 6.25 9.70 3.38
C HIS A 167 6.82 8.72 2.35
N ILE A 168 7.00 7.44 2.71
CA ILE A 168 7.43 6.40 1.75
C ILE A 168 6.43 6.30 0.58
N LEU A 169 5.13 6.24 0.88
CA LEU A 169 4.09 6.20 -0.15
C LEU A 169 4.11 7.44 -1.06
N PHE A 170 4.30 8.63 -0.47
CA PHE A 170 4.45 9.88 -1.22
C PHE A 170 5.67 9.89 -2.14
N LEU A 171 6.81 9.38 -1.67
CA LEU A 171 8.03 9.28 -2.47
C LEU A 171 7.84 8.33 -3.66
N ILE A 172 7.19 7.19 -3.46
CA ILE A 172 6.90 6.22 -4.54
C ILE A 172 5.98 6.83 -5.60
N GLU A 173 4.92 7.54 -5.17
CA GLU A 173 4.03 8.24 -6.10
C GLU A 173 4.80 9.29 -6.91
N SER A 174 5.57 10.13 -6.23
CA SER A 174 6.34 11.22 -6.84
C SER A 174 7.39 10.69 -7.82
N TYR A 175 8.11 9.63 -7.42
CA TYR A 175 9.10 8.97 -8.27
C TYR A 175 8.46 8.35 -9.51
N THR A 176 7.31 7.68 -9.35
CA THR A 176 6.55 7.11 -10.48
C THR A 176 6.17 8.17 -11.49
N ILE A 177 5.64 9.31 -11.02
CA ILE A 177 5.24 10.41 -11.91
C ILE A 177 6.46 11.01 -12.62
N LEU A 178 7.54 11.30 -11.88
CA LEU A 178 8.74 11.91 -12.43
C LEU A 178 9.41 11.02 -13.48
N GLN A 179 9.63 9.75 -13.14
CA GLN A 179 10.30 8.80 -14.02
C GLN A 179 9.50 8.54 -15.29
N ALA A 180 8.18 8.37 -15.18
CA ALA A 180 7.33 8.18 -16.34
C ALA A 180 7.29 9.41 -17.25
N LYS A 181 7.28 10.63 -16.68
CA LYS A 181 7.39 11.87 -17.47
C LYS A 181 8.74 11.95 -18.21
N SER A 182 9.84 11.59 -17.57
CA SER A 182 11.17 11.53 -18.22
C SER A 182 11.17 10.59 -19.42
N GLN A 183 10.65 9.38 -19.26
CA GLN A 183 10.56 8.40 -20.34
C GLN A 183 9.66 8.85 -21.50
N ILE A 184 8.61 9.61 -21.24
CA ILE A 184 7.77 10.19 -22.29
C ILE A 184 8.55 11.27 -23.04
N MET A 185 9.28 12.13 -22.34
CA MET A 185 10.09 13.19 -22.95
C MET A 185 11.22 12.61 -23.80
N GLU A 186 11.93 11.59 -23.32
CA GLU A 186 12.98 10.90 -24.07
C GLU A 186 12.46 10.33 -25.39
N LYS A 187 11.27 9.73 -25.40
CA LYS A 187 10.63 9.20 -26.62
C LYS A 187 10.16 10.25 -27.63
N ILE A 188 9.99 11.49 -27.19
CA ILE A 188 9.60 12.60 -28.07
C ILE A 188 10.84 13.23 -28.73
N HIS A 189 12.00 13.17 -28.06
CA HIS A 189 13.22 13.87 -28.48
C HIS A 189 14.33 12.94 -29.01
N GLY A 190 14.19 11.62 -28.87
CA GLY A 190 15.10 10.60 -29.41
C GLY A 190 14.48 9.85 -30.57
#